data_AF-A0A482ZYC0-F1
#
_entry.id   AF-A0A482ZYC0-F1
#
_cell.length_a   1.000
_cell.length_b   1.000
_cell.length_c   1.000
_cell.angle_alpha   90.00
_cell.angle_beta   90.00
_cell.angle_gamma   90.00
#
_symmetry.space_group_name_H-M   'P 1'
#
loop_
_entity.id
_entity.type
_entity.pdbx_description
1 polymer ?
#
loop_
_entity_poly.entity_id
_entity_poly.type
_entity_poly.pdbx_seq_one_letter_code
_entity_poly.pdbx_strand_id
1 'polypeptide(L)'
;MSLLALICNRISKLIGNMSKVLIGYPFHFFWPKKRFTIPKYSKAFVQGKKQIVPKKIWQTNYTNKVSLPVYLNYLFNRLMSLSYDYHYVSTEDRLVFIQENSATDIVKAYQRLNDGAAQADLWRLLVLQHFGGIYLDIDAHLVFPLSGIINKTDRELFILKGNSNTHTNYFIASQANHSILEKAIEIILANINSNKVVGVFSLTGPVPFSDAIKQSKFSVNDKSYRYVCVQGDFTNEYFQYIDKPRGKWTHKKPSEILK
;
A
#
# COMPACT_ATOMS: atom_id res chain seq x y z
N MET A 1 23.03 0.22 -10.80
CA MET A 1 21.66 0.49 -10.27
C MET A 1 21.57 0.26 -8.76
N SER A 2 22.14 -0.80 -8.20
CA SER A 2 22.05 -1.13 -6.76
C SER A 2 22.65 -0.07 -5.82
N LEU A 3 23.88 0.41 -6.06
CA LEU A 3 24.53 1.41 -5.20
C LEU A 3 23.78 2.76 -5.21
N LEU A 4 23.40 3.24 -6.40
CA LEU A 4 22.64 4.48 -6.53
C LEU A 4 21.29 4.40 -5.81
N ALA A 5 20.56 3.29 -5.96
CA ALA A 5 19.30 3.09 -5.25
C ALA A 5 19.48 3.06 -3.72
N LEU A 6 20.59 2.51 -3.21
CA LEU A 6 20.91 2.55 -1.78
C LEU A 6 21.22 3.98 -1.31
N ILE A 7 21.98 4.76 -2.09
CA ILE A 7 22.25 6.16 -1.77
C ILE A 7 20.94 6.96 -1.76
N CYS A 8 20.10 6.82 -2.80
CA CYS A 8 18.79 7.46 -2.86
C CYS A 8 17.90 7.04 -1.68
N ASN A 9 17.91 5.77 -1.28
CA ASN A 9 17.22 5.31 -0.07
C ASN A 9 17.71 6.07 1.18
N ARG A 10 19.03 6.12 1.43
CA ARG A 10 19.58 6.84 2.60
C ARG A 10 19.21 8.33 2.60
N ILE A 11 19.29 8.98 1.46
CA ILE A 11 18.91 10.39 1.31
C ILE A 11 17.40 10.57 1.56
N SER A 12 16.56 9.73 0.96
CA SER A 12 15.10 9.79 1.14
C SER A 12 14.69 9.59 2.60
N LYS A 13 15.38 8.69 3.31
CA LYS A 13 15.20 8.48 4.75
C LYS A 13 15.53 9.71 5.56
N LEU A 14 16.66 10.35 5.26
CA LEU A 14 17.07 11.58 5.93
C LEU A 14 16.05 12.69 5.70
N ILE A 15 15.63 12.90 4.44
CA ILE A 15 14.62 13.90 4.06
C ILE A 15 13.28 13.61 4.76
N GLY A 16 12.83 12.36 4.75
CA GLY A 16 11.58 11.95 5.41
C GLY A 16 11.61 12.24 6.91
N ASN A 17 12.68 11.84 7.59
CA ASN A 17 12.79 12.06 9.03
C ASN A 17 12.96 13.55 9.39
N MET A 18 13.74 14.32 8.61
CA MET A 18 13.86 15.77 8.79
C MET A 18 12.53 16.48 8.57
N SER A 19 11.81 16.17 7.49
CA SER A 19 10.51 16.78 7.20
C SER A 19 9.48 16.46 8.30
N LYS A 20 9.48 15.24 8.84
CA LYS A 20 8.64 14.84 9.96
C LYS A 20 8.96 15.62 11.24
N VAL A 21 10.24 15.68 11.62
CA VAL A 21 10.67 16.24 12.92
C VAL A 21 10.75 17.77 12.89
N LEU A 22 11.41 18.34 11.90
CA LEU A 22 11.72 19.78 11.84
C LEU A 22 10.60 20.62 11.22
N ILE A 23 9.72 19.99 10.44
CA ILE A 23 8.62 20.70 9.76
C ILE A 23 7.28 20.22 10.31
N GLY A 24 7.04 18.90 10.34
CA GLY A 24 5.77 18.30 10.73
C GLY A 24 5.30 18.70 12.12
N TYR A 25 6.11 18.47 13.15
CA TYR A 25 5.73 18.80 14.54
C TYR A 25 5.55 20.31 14.76
N PRO A 26 6.50 21.19 14.40
CA PRO A 26 6.30 22.63 14.55
C PRO A 26 5.08 23.15 13.78
N PHE A 27 4.84 22.66 12.56
CA PHE A 27 3.70 23.08 11.76
C PHE A 27 2.36 22.76 12.44
N HIS A 28 2.19 21.53 12.95
CA HIS A 28 0.94 21.14 13.63
C HIS A 28 0.87 21.65 15.07
N PHE A 29 1.97 22.11 15.65
CA PHE A 29 1.93 22.88 16.89
C PHE A 29 1.27 24.24 16.67
N PHE A 30 1.66 24.99 15.63
CA PHE A 30 1.08 26.31 15.33
C PHE A 30 -0.28 26.22 14.61
N TRP A 31 -0.50 25.20 13.78
CA TRP A 31 -1.75 25.00 13.03
C TRP A 31 -2.33 23.59 13.21
N PRO A 32 -2.78 23.22 14.42
CA PRO A 32 -3.16 21.85 14.78
C PRO A 32 -4.31 21.27 13.94
N LYS A 33 -5.17 22.12 13.39
CA LYS A 33 -6.34 21.73 12.58
C LYS A 33 -6.08 21.79 11.08
N LYS A 34 -4.92 22.28 10.62
CA LYS A 34 -4.67 22.44 9.18
C LYS A 34 -4.40 21.08 8.54
N ARG A 35 -5.15 20.79 7.46
CA ARG A 35 -5.06 19.53 6.70
C ARG A 35 -4.86 19.83 5.21
N PHE A 36 -4.25 18.87 4.54
CA PHE A 36 -3.98 18.90 3.10
C PHE A 36 -4.83 17.84 2.41
N THR A 37 -5.17 18.07 1.14
CA THR A 37 -6.05 17.15 0.41
C THR A 37 -5.24 16.38 -0.61
N ILE A 38 -5.19 15.06 -0.45
CA ILE A 38 -4.71 14.17 -1.52
C ILE A 38 -5.82 14.09 -2.59
N PRO A 39 -5.51 14.38 -3.87
CA PRO A 39 -6.51 14.31 -4.92
C PRO A 39 -6.92 12.86 -5.19
N LYS A 40 -8.21 12.62 -5.49
CA LYS A 40 -8.70 11.29 -5.87
C LYS A 40 -8.01 10.75 -7.13
N TYR A 41 -7.69 11.63 -8.06
CA TYR A 41 -6.93 11.32 -9.27
C TYR A 41 -5.87 12.39 -9.55
N SER A 42 -4.67 11.97 -9.95
CA SER A 42 -3.62 12.86 -10.46
C SER A 42 -2.96 12.19 -11.65
N LYS A 43 -3.10 12.80 -12.84
CA LYS A 43 -2.53 12.32 -14.09
C LYS A 43 -0.99 12.27 -14.03
N ALA A 44 -0.40 11.38 -14.80
CA ALA A 44 1.04 11.40 -15.10
C ALA A 44 1.47 12.77 -15.67
N PHE A 45 2.62 13.24 -15.21
CA PHE A 45 3.24 14.48 -15.68
C PHE A 45 4.00 14.30 -16.99
N VAL A 46 4.52 13.09 -17.25
CA VAL A 46 5.30 12.79 -18.45
C VAL A 46 4.86 11.48 -19.07
N GLN A 47 5.01 11.35 -20.38
CA GLN A 47 4.83 10.08 -21.06
C GLN A 47 5.97 9.13 -20.69
N GLY A 48 5.66 7.92 -20.28
CA GLY A 48 6.68 6.90 -20.01
C GLY A 48 6.64 5.74 -21.00
N LYS A 49 7.64 4.86 -20.90
CA LYS A 49 7.76 3.63 -21.71
C LYS A 49 6.57 2.68 -21.48
N LYS A 50 6.14 1.93 -22.50
CA LYS A 50 5.17 0.82 -22.33
C LYS A 50 5.74 -0.25 -21.38
N GLN A 51 4.89 -0.78 -20.50
CA GLN A 51 5.20 -1.80 -19.49
C GLN A 51 4.03 -2.77 -19.39
N ILE A 52 4.30 -4.02 -19.01
CA ILE A 52 3.26 -5.02 -18.73
C ILE A 52 2.50 -4.64 -17.45
N VAL A 53 3.20 -4.31 -16.35
CA VAL A 53 2.57 -3.68 -15.18
C VAL A 53 1.95 -2.34 -15.60
N PRO A 54 0.62 -2.14 -15.45
CA PRO A 54 -0.04 -0.90 -15.78
C PRO A 54 0.52 0.30 -15.01
N LYS A 55 0.57 1.47 -15.63
CA LYS A 55 1.11 2.69 -15.03
C LYS A 55 0.11 3.43 -14.14
N LYS A 56 -0.48 2.69 -13.20
CA LYS A 56 -1.49 3.17 -12.27
C LYS A 56 -1.01 2.91 -10.85
N ILE A 57 -0.93 3.96 -10.04
CA ILE A 57 -0.70 3.87 -8.60
C ILE A 57 -2.04 3.89 -7.90
N TRP A 58 -2.22 2.96 -6.97
CA TRP A 58 -3.37 2.85 -6.09
C TRP A 58 -2.92 3.04 -4.65
N GLN A 59 -3.58 3.96 -3.94
CA GLN A 59 -3.41 4.12 -2.50
C GLN A 59 -4.77 4.26 -1.82
N THR A 60 -4.82 3.83 -0.56
CA THR A 60 -6.00 4.04 0.29
C THR A 60 -5.57 4.51 1.67
N ASN A 61 -6.45 5.25 2.31
CA ASN A 61 -6.33 5.68 3.71
C ASN A 61 -7.74 5.94 4.25
N TYR A 62 -7.91 6.06 5.56
CA TYR A 62 -9.22 6.37 6.13
C TYR A 62 -9.79 7.73 5.70
N THR A 63 -8.94 8.67 5.24
CA THR A 63 -9.33 9.97 4.70
C THR A 63 -8.26 10.51 3.74
N ASN A 64 -8.67 11.38 2.81
CA ASN A 64 -7.77 12.16 1.96
C ASN A 64 -7.39 13.51 2.56
N LYS A 65 -7.99 13.90 3.69
CA LYS A 65 -7.61 15.09 4.47
C LYS A 65 -6.53 14.71 5.46
N VAL A 66 -5.27 14.93 5.08
CA VAL A 66 -4.12 14.38 5.79
C VAL A 66 -3.27 15.47 6.45
N SER A 67 -2.44 15.06 7.41
CA SER A 67 -1.42 15.92 7.99
C SER A 67 -0.33 16.28 6.97
N LEU A 68 0.37 17.40 7.21
CA LEU A 68 1.51 17.82 6.39
C LEU A 68 2.52 16.68 6.11
N PRO A 69 3.01 15.88 7.08
CA PRO A 69 4.01 14.85 6.78
C PRO A 69 3.49 13.74 5.84
N VAL A 70 2.22 13.35 5.96
CA VAL A 70 1.58 12.41 5.03
C VAL A 70 1.45 13.04 3.63
N TYR A 71 1.12 14.33 3.55
CA TYR A 71 1.04 15.03 2.27
C TYR A 71 2.41 15.18 1.59
N LEU A 72 3.46 15.46 2.36
CA LEU A 72 4.84 15.49 1.85
C LEU A 72 5.26 14.11 1.34
N ASN A 73 4.87 13.03 2.02
CA ASN A 73 5.08 11.66 1.54
C ASN A 73 4.42 11.42 0.17
N TYR A 74 3.17 11.85 0.02
CA TYR A 74 2.45 11.80 -1.25
C TYR A 74 3.18 12.56 -2.37
N LEU A 75 3.60 13.81 -2.10
CA LEU A 75 4.32 14.62 -3.09
C LEU A 75 5.65 13.99 -3.50
N PHE A 76 6.38 13.44 -2.53
CA PHE A 76 7.62 12.70 -2.79
C PHE A 76 7.37 11.49 -3.70
N ASN A 77 6.33 10.72 -3.42
CA ASN A 77 5.95 9.60 -4.29
C ASN A 77 5.53 10.05 -5.69
N ARG A 78 4.84 11.19 -5.84
CA ARG A 78 4.53 11.76 -7.17
C ARG A 78 5.77 12.15 -7.94
N LEU A 79 6.78 12.74 -7.27
CA LEU A 79 8.09 12.99 -7.87
C LEU A 79 8.77 11.70 -8.33
N MET A 80 8.67 10.63 -7.54
CA MET A 80 9.23 9.31 -7.91
C MET A 80 8.39 8.55 -8.95
N SER A 81 7.28 9.10 -9.42
CA SER A 81 6.33 8.41 -10.30
C SER A 81 5.74 9.32 -11.38
N LEU A 82 6.57 10.21 -11.94
CA LEU A 82 6.14 11.21 -12.92
C LEU A 82 5.39 10.62 -14.13
N SER A 83 5.71 9.39 -14.55
CA SER A 83 5.03 8.74 -15.68
C SER A 83 3.84 7.86 -15.31
N TYR A 84 3.34 7.96 -14.07
CA TYR A 84 2.28 7.10 -13.55
C TYR A 84 1.10 7.97 -13.14
N ASP A 85 -0.10 7.48 -13.48
CA ASP A 85 -1.35 8.01 -12.96
C ASP A 85 -1.49 7.58 -11.50
N TYR A 86 -2.02 8.48 -10.68
CA TYR A 86 -2.26 8.26 -9.27
C TYR A 86 -3.75 8.22 -8.97
N HIS A 87 -4.16 7.24 -8.18
CA HIS A 87 -5.53 7.03 -7.74
C HIS A 87 -5.55 6.85 -6.23
N TYR A 88 -6.30 7.72 -5.55
CA TYR A 88 -6.61 7.58 -4.13
C TYR A 88 -8.04 7.09 -3.98
N VAL A 89 -8.23 6.10 -3.11
CA VAL A 89 -9.54 5.52 -2.78
C VAL A 89 -9.76 5.57 -1.27
N SER A 90 -10.83 6.25 -0.85
CA SER A 90 -11.23 6.36 0.56
C SER A 90 -11.83 5.06 1.10
N THR A 91 -12.04 4.96 2.42
CA THR A 91 -12.69 3.78 3.03
C THR A 91 -14.03 3.47 2.38
N GLU A 92 -14.83 4.50 2.17
CA GLU A 92 -16.18 4.44 1.62
C GLU A 92 -16.15 4.03 0.15
N ASP A 93 -15.26 4.65 -0.63
CA ASP A 93 -15.10 4.36 -2.07
C ASP A 93 -14.59 2.92 -2.32
N ARG A 94 -13.88 2.30 -1.36
CA ARG A 94 -13.44 0.89 -1.49
C ARG A 94 -14.63 -0.07 -1.57
N LEU A 95 -15.65 0.12 -0.73
CA LEU A 95 -16.82 -0.76 -0.72
C LEU A 95 -17.60 -0.62 -2.02
N VAL A 96 -17.78 0.61 -2.52
CA VAL A 96 -18.42 0.89 -3.81
C VAL A 96 -17.69 0.15 -4.94
N PHE A 97 -16.35 0.30 -5.00
CA PHE A 97 -15.55 -0.43 -5.99
C PHE A 97 -15.77 -1.95 -5.92
N ILE A 98 -15.76 -2.54 -4.73
CA ILE A 98 -15.91 -4.00 -4.56
C ILE A 98 -17.32 -4.45 -4.98
N GLN A 99 -18.36 -3.69 -4.65
CA GLN A 99 -19.74 -3.98 -5.06
C GLN A 99 -19.91 -3.95 -6.59
N GLU A 100 -19.22 -3.02 -7.26
CA GLU A 100 -19.31 -2.86 -8.72
C GLU A 100 -18.44 -3.86 -9.51
N ASN A 101 -17.37 -4.40 -8.91
CA ASN A 101 -16.32 -5.12 -9.64
C ASN A 101 -16.03 -6.54 -9.12
N SER A 102 -16.71 -7.01 -8.07
CA SER A 102 -16.43 -8.30 -7.44
C SER A 102 -17.69 -9.16 -7.30
N ALA A 103 -17.49 -10.48 -7.22
CA ALA A 103 -18.56 -11.43 -6.97
C ALA A 103 -19.21 -11.22 -5.58
N THR A 104 -20.46 -11.65 -5.43
CA THR A 104 -21.27 -11.40 -4.22
C THR A 104 -20.66 -12.00 -2.95
N ASP A 105 -19.98 -13.12 -3.06
CA ASP A 105 -19.26 -13.78 -1.95
C ASP A 105 -18.08 -12.93 -1.45
N ILE A 106 -17.32 -12.29 -2.35
CA ILE A 106 -16.25 -11.34 -2.00
C ILE A 106 -16.82 -10.12 -1.29
N VAL A 107 -17.92 -9.55 -1.79
CA VAL A 107 -18.61 -8.41 -1.17
C VAL A 107 -19.03 -8.77 0.27
N LYS A 108 -19.66 -9.93 0.44
CA LYS A 108 -20.08 -10.43 1.76
C LYS A 108 -18.89 -10.62 2.69
N ALA A 109 -17.81 -11.25 2.23
CA ALA A 109 -16.60 -11.44 3.03
C ALA A 109 -15.97 -10.10 3.44
N TYR A 110 -15.91 -9.13 2.53
CA TYR A 110 -15.39 -7.79 2.81
C TYR A 110 -16.22 -7.05 3.87
N GLN A 111 -17.55 -7.12 3.80
CA GLN A 111 -18.44 -6.43 4.75
C GLN A 111 -18.35 -6.98 6.18
N ARG A 112 -17.86 -8.22 6.35
CA ARG A 112 -17.57 -8.84 7.64
C ARG A 112 -16.30 -8.29 8.29
N LEU A 113 -15.40 -7.66 7.53
CA LEU A 113 -14.22 -7.00 8.09
C LEU A 113 -14.64 -5.70 8.78
N ASN A 114 -14.29 -5.57 10.05
CA ASN A 114 -14.58 -4.43 10.89
C ASN A 114 -13.34 -3.53 11.10
N ASP A 115 -12.18 -3.93 10.61
CA ASP A 115 -10.93 -3.17 10.71
C ASP A 115 -10.55 -2.50 9.39
N GLY A 116 -10.16 -1.22 9.44
CA GLY A 116 -9.84 -0.45 8.24
C GLY A 116 -8.58 -0.91 7.50
N ALA A 117 -7.61 -1.48 8.22
CA ALA A 117 -6.40 -2.06 7.64
C ALA A 117 -6.70 -3.43 7.03
N ALA A 118 -7.49 -4.28 7.71
CA ALA A 118 -7.92 -5.55 7.14
C ALA A 118 -8.73 -5.36 5.84
N GLN A 119 -9.60 -4.34 5.82
CA GLN A 119 -10.28 -3.91 4.60
C GLN A 119 -9.31 -3.41 3.52
N ALA A 120 -8.24 -2.69 3.88
CA ALA A 120 -7.23 -2.23 2.92
C ALA A 120 -6.45 -3.39 2.31
N ASP A 121 -6.17 -4.41 3.11
CA ASP A 121 -5.46 -5.62 2.70
C ASP A 121 -6.21 -6.43 1.64
N LEU A 122 -7.53 -6.62 1.79
CA LEU A 122 -8.31 -7.30 0.76
C LEU A 122 -8.51 -6.39 -0.47
N TRP A 123 -8.83 -5.10 -0.24
CA TRP A 123 -9.06 -4.16 -1.34
C TRP A 123 -7.84 -3.99 -2.25
N ARG A 124 -6.62 -3.90 -1.71
CA ARG A 124 -5.40 -3.71 -2.53
C ARG A 124 -5.18 -4.87 -3.50
N LEU A 125 -5.54 -6.09 -3.10
CA LEU A 125 -5.42 -7.26 -3.96
C LEU A 125 -6.50 -7.24 -5.04
N LEU A 126 -7.75 -6.90 -4.69
CA LEU A 126 -8.86 -6.82 -5.64
C LEU A 126 -8.65 -5.75 -6.71
N VAL A 127 -8.19 -4.55 -6.32
CA VAL A 127 -7.95 -3.46 -7.28
C VAL A 127 -6.82 -3.80 -8.25
N LEU A 128 -5.76 -4.46 -7.76
CA LEU A 128 -4.66 -4.91 -8.59
C LEU A 128 -5.03 -6.13 -9.45
N GLN A 129 -5.84 -7.06 -8.94
CA GLN A 129 -6.34 -8.18 -9.73
C GLN A 129 -7.16 -7.66 -10.93
N HIS A 130 -8.00 -6.64 -10.71
CA HIS A 130 -8.87 -6.09 -11.75
C HIS A 130 -8.12 -5.18 -12.73
N PHE A 131 -7.37 -4.19 -12.24
CA PHE A 131 -6.74 -3.17 -13.10
C PHE A 131 -5.25 -3.35 -13.34
N GLY A 132 -4.59 -4.22 -12.56
CA GLY A 132 -3.15 -4.19 -12.38
C GLY A 132 -2.67 -2.87 -11.78
N GLY A 133 -1.37 -2.68 -11.82
CA GLY A 133 -0.69 -1.46 -11.43
C GLY A 133 0.19 -1.66 -10.21
N ILE A 134 0.30 -0.60 -9.41
CA ILE A 134 1.17 -0.53 -8.24
C ILE A 134 0.33 -0.08 -7.06
N TYR A 135 0.27 -0.89 -6.03
CA TYR A 135 -0.20 -0.48 -4.72
C TYR A 135 0.99 -0.14 -3.83
N LEU A 136 0.85 0.91 -3.01
CA LEU A 136 1.72 1.16 -1.86
C LEU A 136 0.97 1.81 -0.70
N ASP A 137 1.24 1.40 0.54
CA ASP A 137 0.63 1.98 1.74
C ASP A 137 0.85 3.50 1.80
N ILE A 138 -0.07 4.22 2.46
CA ILE A 138 -0.04 5.70 2.51
C ILE A 138 1.18 6.27 3.25
N ASP A 139 1.77 5.48 4.15
CA ASP A 139 2.97 5.81 4.91
C ASP A 139 4.26 5.28 4.25
N ALA A 140 4.13 4.67 3.08
CA ALA A 140 5.23 4.14 2.29
C ALA A 140 5.76 5.20 1.30
N HIS A 141 7.06 5.17 1.03
CA HIS A 141 7.69 5.96 0.01
C HIS A 141 8.64 5.14 -0.87
N LEU A 142 8.68 5.47 -2.15
CA LEU A 142 9.58 4.88 -3.12
C LEU A 142 11.03 5.28 -2.81
N VAL A 143 12.00 4.42 -3.13
CA VAL A 143 13.43 4.76 -2.95
C VAL A 143 14.10 5.30 -4.21
N PHE A 144 13.50 5.05 -5.37
CA PHE A 144 14.00 5.42 -6.69
C PHE A 144 12.81 5.62 -7.63
N PRO A 145 12.95 6.34 -8.76
CA PRO A 145 11.85 6.50 -9.71
C PRO A 145 11.28 5.16 -10.20
N LEU A 146 9.96 4.98 -10.19
CA LEU A 146 9.29 3.72 -10.57
C LEU A 146 9.68 3.24 -11.97
N SER A 147 9.89 4.17 -12.91
CA SER A 147 10.34 3.85 -14.27
C SER A 147 11.73 3.22 -14.34
N GLY A 148 12.53 3.33 -13.28
CA GLY A 148 13.81 2.65 -13.11
C GLY A 148 13.75 1.43 -12.18
N ILE A 149 12.64 1.23 -11.47
CA ILE A 149 12.42 0.07 -10.59
C ILE A 149 11.73 -1.07 -11.34
N ILE A 150 10.72 -0.75 -12.16
CA ILE A 150 9.86 -1.68 -12.90
C ILE A 150 10.28 -1.68 -14.38
N ASN A 151 10.66 -2.85 -14.88
CA ASN A 151 11.06 -3.02 -16.28
C ASN A 151 9.86 -3.22 -17.20
N LYS A 152 10.10 -3.15 -18.52
CA LYS A 152 9.05 -3.31 -19.54
C LYS A 152 8.37 -4.67 -19.49
N THR A 153 9.13 -5.72 -19.17
CA THR A 153 8.73 -7.13 -19.21
C THR A 153 8.34 -7.69 -17.84
N ASP A 154 8.48 -6.91 -16.77
CA ASP A 154 8.08 -7.34 -15.44
C ASP A 154 6.56 -7.54 -15.42
N ARG A 155 6.11 -8.71 -14.98
CA ARG A 155 4.67 -9.00 -14.76
C ARG A 155 4.28 -8.65 -13.33
N GLU A 156 5.23 -8.69 -12.42
CA GLU A 156 5.09 -8.35 -11.02
C GLU A 156 6.39 -7.79 -10.44
N LEU A 157 6.29 -7.12 -9.29
CA LEU A 157 7.41 -6.84 -8.40
C LEU A 157 6.90 -6.82 -6.97
N PHE A 158 7.46 -7.68 -6.13
CA PHE A 158 7.13 -7.78 -4.70
C PHE A 158 8.30 -7.39 -3.81
N ILE A 159 8.00 -7.10 -2.55
CA ILE A 159 9.02 -6.79 -1.54
C ILE A 159 9.29 -7.99 -0.64
N LEU A 160 10.56 -8.33 -0.55
CA LEU A 160 11.10 -9.30 0.40
C LEU A 160 11.62 -8.60 1.66
N LYS A 161 11.12 -9.01 2.82
CA LYS A 161 11.57 -8.52 4.12
C LYS A 161 12.84 -9.25 4.57
N GLY A 162 13.97 -8.84 3.99
CA GLY A 162 15.32 -9.19 4.46
C GLY A 162 15.48 -10.60 5.02
N ASN A 163 16.00 -10.71 6.25
CA ASN A 163 16.47 -11.95 6.86
C ASN A 163 15.43 -13.08 7.00
N SER A 164 14.13 -12.78 6.93
CA SER A 164 13.08 -13.79 7.07
C SER A 164 12.61 -14.38 5.74
N ASN A 165 13.08 -13.86 4.60
CA ASN A 165 12.57 -14.22 3.26
C ASN A 165 11.03 -14.22 3.18
N THR A 166 10.38 -13.35 3.96
CA THR A 166 8.92 -13.21 3.95
C THR A 166 8.50 -12.04 3.10
N HIS A 167 7.47 -12.22 2.30
CA HIS A 167 6.91 -11.16 1.47
C HIS A 167 6.01 -10.24 2.30
N THR A 168 6.05 -8.96 1.99
CA THR A 168 5.16 -7.96 2.58
C THR A 168 4.11 -7.54 1.58
N ASN A 169 2.94 -7.08 2.04
CA ASN A 169 1.86 -6.62 1.17
C ASN A 169 1.73 -5.08 1.10
N TYR A 170 2.61 -4.31 1.75
CA TYR A 170 2.55 -2.83 1.74
C TYR A 170 3.00 -2.21 0.41
N PHE A 171 3.64 -2.98 -0.46
CA PHE A 171 3.94 -2.62 -1.85
C PHE A 171 3.71 -3.86 -2.71
N ILE A 172 2.93 -3.71 -3.78
CA ILE A 172 2.67 -4.77 -4.74
C ILE A 172 2.58 -4.13 -6.11
N ALA A 173 3.42 -4.54 -7.05
CA ALA A 173 3.26 -4.20 -8.46
C ALA A 173 2.88 -5.47 -9.24
N SER A 174 1.91 -5.39 -10.13
CA SER A 174 1.44 -6.55 -10.90
C SER A 174 0.67 -6.15 -12.16
N GLN A 175 0.68 -7.02 -13.16
CA GLN A 175 -0.34 -7.02 -14.21
C GLN A 175 -1.71 -7.38 -13.65
N ALA A 176 -2.77 -7.04 -14.37
CA ALA A 176 -4.10 -7.53 -14.06
C ALA A 176 -4.16 -9.08 -14.19
N ASN A 177 -5.11 -9.70 -13.49
CA ASN A 177 -5.35 -11.14 -13.49
C ASN A 177 -4.10 -11.97 -13.15
N HIS A 178 -3.39 -11.57 -12.09
CA HIS A 178 -2.17 -12.24 -11.66
C HIS A 178 -2.49 -13.40 -10.70
N SER A 179 -2.08 -14.62 -11.05
CA SER A 179 -2.43 -15.84 -10.30
C SER A 179 -2.07 -15.81 -8.81
N ILE A 180 -0.96 -15.17 -8.44
CA ILE A 180 -0.58 -14.99 -7.02
C ILE A 180 -1.57 -14.10 -6.27
N LEU A 181 -2.11 -13.06 -6.91
CA LEU A 181 -3.10 -12.19 -6.27
C LEU A 181 -4.43 -12.93 -6.09
N GLU A 182 -4.86 -13.66 -7.12
CA GLU A 182 -6.02 -14.55 -7.05
C GLU A 182 -5.88 -15.54 -5.89
N LYS A 183 -4.72 -16.20 -5.78
CA LYS A 183 -4.47 -17.15 -4.70
C LYS A 183 -4.46 -16.49 -3.32
N ALA A 184 -3.90 -15.28 -3.20
CA ALA A 184 -3.91 -14.52 -1.96
C ALA A 184 -5.35 -14.14 -1.56
N ILE A 185 -6.18 -13.72 -2.52
CA ILE A 185 -7.60 -13.45 -2.31
C ILE A 185 -8.32 -14.70 -1.81
N GLU A 186 -8.13 -15.86 -2.45
CA GLU A 186 -8.73 -17.13 -2.00
C GLU A 186 -8.37 -17.46 -0.54
N ILE A 187 -7.10 -17.33 -0.16
CA ILE A 187 -6.64 -17.59 1.21
C ILE A 187 -7.30 -16.62 2.20
N ILE A 188 -7.41 -15.34 1.85
CA ILE A 188 -8.09 -14.34 2.69
C ILE A 188 -9.57 -14.68 2.86
N LEU A 189 -10.26 -15.05 1.79
CA LEU A 189 -11.68 -15.43 1.84
C LEU A 189 -11.88 -16.68 2.72
N ALA A 190 -11.01 -17.69 2.58
CA ALA A 190 -11.03 -18.86 3.43
C ALA A 190 -10.79 -18.51 4.91
N ASN A 191 -9.85 -17.62 5.20
CA ASN A 191 -9.59 -17.13 6.55
C ASN A 191 -10.82 -16.44 7.15
N ILE A 192 -11.44 -15.50 6.42
CA ILE A 192 -12.66 -14.80 6.85
C ILE A 192 -13.81 -15.79 7.10
N ASN A 193 -13.99 -16.76 6.19
CA ASN A 193 -15.08 -17.75 6.28
C ASN A 193 -14.85 -18.80 7.36
N SER A 194 -13.61 -19.03 7.79
CA SER A 194 -13.28 -19.95 8.88
C SER A 194 -13.65 -19.46 10.28
N ASN A 195 -14.02 -18.18 10.44
CA ASN A 195 -14.31 -17.54 11.73
C ASN A 195 -13.16 -17.61 12.74
N LYS A 196 -11.92 -17.82 12.28
CA LYS A 196 -10.75 -17.86 13.15
C LYS A 196 -10.50 -16.50 13.79
N VAL A 197 -10.28 -16.50 15.09
CA VAL A 197 -9.90 -15.30 15.86
C VAL A 197 -8.39 -15.09 15.76
N VAL A 198 -7.96 -14.46 14.66
CA VAL A 198 -6.55 -14.14 14.40
C VAL A 198 -6.39 -12.64 14.12
N GLY A 199 -5.20 -12.10 14.37
CA GLY A 199 -4.89 -10.69 14.09
C GLY A 199 -4.87 -10.36 12.60
N VAL A 200 -4.96 -9.06 12.28
CA VAL A 200 -4.98 -8.54 10.88
C VAL A 200 -3.82 -9.10 10.05
N PHE A 201 -2.63 -9.16 10.64
CA PHE A 201 -1.42 -9.68 10.00
C PHE A 201 -1.59 -11.09 9.41
N SER A 202 -2.33 -11.96 10.10
CA SER A 202 -2.57 -13.35 9.69
C SER A 202 -3.89 -13.52 8.92
N LEU A 203 -4.89 -12.69 9.20
CA LEU A 203 -6.21 -12.79 8.57
C LEU A 203 -6.16 -12.33 7.12
N THR A 204 -5.68 -11.11 6.89
CA THR A 204 -5.71 -10.41 5.60
C THR A 204 -4.35 -9.86 5.17
N GLY A 205 -3.43 -9.68 6.11
CA GLY A 205 -2.17 -8.97 5.92
C GLY A 205 -1.09 -9.74 5.15
N PRO A 206 0.20 -9.58 5.52
CA PRO A 206 1.32 -10.19 4.81
C PRO A 206 1.32 -11.73 4.77
N VAL A 207 0.72 -12.42 5.74
CA VAL A 207 0.78 -13.89 5.81
C VAL A 207 0.04 -14.56 4.63
N PRO A 208 -1.25 -14.28 4.37
CA PRO A 208 -1.94 -14.82 3.18
C PRO A 208 -1.20 -14.56 1.87
N PHE A 209 -0.62 -13.36 1.73
CA PHE A 209 0.12 -12.99 0.53
C PHE A 209 1.43 -13.79 0.38
N SER A 210 2.21 -13.92 1.47
CA SER A 210 3.43 -14.74 1.46
C SER A 210 3.12 -16.22 1.25
N ASP A 211 2.01 -16.72 1.79
CA ASP A 211 1.58 -18.10 1.61
C ASP A 211 1.14 -18.36 0.15
N ALA A 212 0.44 -17.42 -0.48
CA ALA A 212 0.10 -17.50 -1.90
C ALA A 212 1.36 -17.61 -2.79
N ILE A 213 2.38 -16.81 -2.52
CA ILE A 213 3.66 -16.86 -3.24
C ILE A 213 4.32 -18.23 -3.06
N LYS A 214 4.44 -18.71 -1.80
CA LYS A 214 5.04 -20.02 -1.50
C LYS A 214 4.29 -21.18 -2.16
N GLN A 215 2.95 -21.14 -2.16
CA GLN A 215 2.11 -22.17 -2.77
C GLN A 215 2.16 -22.16 -4.30
N SER A 216 2.42 -20.99 -4.91
CA SER A 216 2.48 -20.85 -6.36
C SER A 216 3.63 -21.65 -7.00
N LYS A 217 4.70 -21.94 -6.24
CA LYS A 217 5.93 -22.60 -6.70
C LYS A 217 6.63 -21.93 -7.89
N PHE A 218 6.19 -20.74 -8.31
CA PHE A 218 6.83 -19.95 -9.34
C PHE A 218 7.93 -19.08 -8.75
N SER A 219 8.99 -18.85 -9.53
CA SER A 219 9.92 -17.78 -9.23
C SER A 219 9.19 -16.45 -9.43
N VAL A 220 9.22 -15.59 -8.42
CA VAL A 220 8.65 -14.25 -8.48
C VAL A 220 9.76 -13.21 -8.60
N ASN A 221 9.49 -12.12 -9.28
CA ASN A 221 10.34 -10.94 -9.24
C ASN A 221 10.16 -10.25 -7.88
N ASP A 222 11.07 -10.50 -6.95
CA ASP A 222 11.12 -9.79 -5.68
C ASP A 222 12.46 -9.09 -5.44
N LYS A 223 12.40 -8.04 -4.62
CA LYS A 223 13.57 -7.26 -4.23
C LYS A 223 13.47 -6.88 -2.76
N SER A 224 14.62 -6.69 -2.13
CA SER A 224 14.65 -6.10 -0.79
C SER A 224 14.00 -4.71 -0.80
N TYR A 225 13.21 -4.41 0.24
CA TYR A 225 12.60 -3.10 0.45
C TYR A 225 13.59 -1.93 0.27
N ARG A 226 14.87 -2.16 0.56
CA ARG A 226 15.95 -1.16 0.44
C ARG A 226 16.15 -0.64 -0.98
N TYR A 227 15.65 -1.35 -1.99
CA TYR A 227 15.77 -1.01 -3.41
C TYR A 227 14.43 -0.65 -4.06
N VAL A 228 13.32 -0.69 -3.31
CA VAL A 228 11.97 -0.49 -3.86
C VAL A 228 11.19 0.58 -3.11
N CYS A 229 10.79 0.30 -1.86
CA CYS A 229 9.87 1.11 -1.08
C CYS A 229 10.13 0.91 0.41
N VAL A 230 9.98 1.97 1.22
CA VAL A 230 10.15 1.93 2.68
C VAL A 230 8.96 2.58 3.37
N GLN A 231 8.58 2.14 4.57
CA GLN A 231 7.48 2.72 5.36
C GLN A 231 7.98 3.54 6.56
N GLY A 232 7.26 4.61 6.90
CA GLY A 232 7.36 5.29 8.19
C GLY A 232 8.48 6.33 8.32
N ASP A 233 9.18 6.66 7.24
CA ASP A 233 10.21 7.70 7.29
C ASP A 233 9.60 9.11 7.27
N PHE A 234 8.69 9.40 6.34
CA PHE A 234 8.02 10.70 6.22
C PHE A 234 6.91 10.93 7.25
N THR A 235 6.28 9.88 7.75
CA THR A 235 5.17 9.97 8.71
C THR A 235 5.34 8.94 9.82
N ASN A 236 4.54 9.06 10.86
CA ASN A 236 4.41 8.05 11.92
C ASN A 236 2.93 7.87 12.25
N GLU A 237 2.65 7.02 13.22
CA GLU A 237 1.28 6.76 13.65
C GLU A 237 0.54 8.03 14.09
N TYR A 238 1.21 8.93 14.82
CA TYR A 238 0.63 10.21 15.23
C TYR A 238 0.18 11.04 14.03
N PHE A 239 1.04 11.26 13.03
CA PHE A 239 0.70 12.08 11.87
C PHE A 239 -0.29 11.40 10.91
N GLN A 240 -0.22 10.07 10.76
CA GLN A 240 -1.17 9.34 9.92
C GLN A 240 -2.57 9.39 10.53
N TYR A 241 -2.68 9.21 11.85
CA TYR A 241 -3.94 9.10 12.57
C TYR A 241 -4.23 10.33 13.44
N ILE A 242 -3.76 11.51 13.02
CA ILE A 242 -3.88 12.75 13.80
C ILE A 242 -5.33 13.11 14.17
N ASP A 243 -6.29 12.75 13.30
CA ASP A 243 -7.73 12.97 13.50
C ASP A 243 -8.47 11.70 13.94
N LYS A 244 -7.78 10.57 14.07
CA LYS A 244 -8.33 9.30 14.52
C LYS A 244 -7.35 8.57 15.44
N PRO A 245 -6.99 9.13 16.62
CA PRO A 245 -6.04 8.50 17.53
C PRO A 245 -6.41 7.04 17.81
N ARG A 246 -5.40 6.18 17.88
CA ARG A 246 -5.57 4.71 17.99
C ARG A 246 -6.25 4.06 16.78
N GLY A 247 -6.29 4.73 15.63
CA GLY A 247 -6.84 4.18 14.39
C GLY A 247 -6.01 3.07 13.74
N LYS A 248 -4.80 2.80 14.24
CA LYS A 248 -3.93 1.72 13.76
C LYS A 248 -4.44 0.35 14.23
N TRP A 249 -4.33 -0.64 13.34
CA TRP A 249 -4.80 -2.01 13.57
C TRP A 249 -4.24 -2.68 14.83
N THR A 250 -3.07 -2.27 15.32
CA THR A 250 -2.45 -2.83 16.54
C THR A 250 -3.24 -2.54 17.82
N HIS A 251 -4.15 -1.55 17.79
CA HIS A 251 -5.02 -1.24 18.92
C HIS A 251 -6.29 -2.09 18.95
N LYS A 252 -6.57 -2.85 17.90
CA LYS A 252 -7.79 -3.64 17.77
C LYS A 252 -7.57 -5.08 18.21
N LYS A 253 -8.48 -5.61 19.03
CA LYS A 253 -8.38 -7.01 19.48
C LYS A 253 -8.70 -7.96 18.32
N PRO A 254 -8.05 -9.13 18.22
CA PRO A 254 -8.36 -10.13 17.19
C PRO A 254 -9.85 -10.49 17.10
N SER A 255 -10.55 -10.54 18.24
CA SER A 255 -11.98 -10.83 18.32
C SER A 255 -12.89 -9.76 17.71
N GLU A 256 -12.36 -8.56 17.46
CA GLU A 256 -13.14 -7.42 16.95
C GLU A 256 -12.92 -7.18 15.45
N ILE A 257 -12.04 -7.95 14.81
CA ILE A 257 -11.68 -7.79 13.40
C ILE A 257 -12.80 -8.29 12.48
N LEU A 258 -13.48 -9.37 12.87
CA LEU A 258 -14.65 -9.90 12.17
C LEU A 258 -15.94 -9.48 12.91
N LYS A 259 -16.99 -9.19 12.15
CA LYS A 259 -18.36 -9.01 12.64
C LYS A 259 -19.08 -10.35 12.76
#